data_AF-A0A9P5J0L2-F1
#
_entry.id   AF-A0A9P5J0L2-F1
#
_cell.length_a   1.000
_cell.length_b   1.000
_cell.length_c   1.000
_cell.angle_alpha   90.00
_cell.angle_beta   90.00
_cell.angle_gamma   90.00
#
_symmetry.space_group_name_H-M   'P 1'
#
loop_
_entity.id
_entity.type
_entity.pdbx_description
1 polymer ?
#
loop_
_entity_poly.entity_id
_entity_poly.type
_entity_poly.pdbx_seq_one_letter_code
_entity_poly.pdbx_strand_id
1 'polypeptide(L)'
;MFVDRSTHFLWASLILNVFFAKERRLVECMATVGATARFALACGLIRRQPSVKSTNHSYPDGYILPPPKDKAEAEERIRLAHVVYVGCQALPPLCGFAPAFTNDDRQSLILGGISLGYDDEKVPTTAEELWRFDLHIKLAILATFERVRIFAHSVTASGYHGHEEEYVALEMDVNAQLSSSLALFDNKGLQPQEASNTFNPRIVLAHAALYGSGLILHSVRADDDANSKRKMFECVRALIEICDNGRKNKRHHVGLMNSSHMMNAVRVIARELRRSQAKENAGLSIHMD
;
A
#
# COMPACT_ATOMS: atom_id res chain seq x y z
N MET A 1 -27.35 16.38 8.79
CA MET A 1 -26.01 15.77 8.70
C MET A 1 -25.04 16.85 8.23
N PHE A 2 -24.42 17.59 9.15
CA PHE A 2 -23.42 18.61 8.80
C PHE A 2 -22.13 17.88 8.48
N VAL A 3 -21.90 17.57 7.20
CA VAL A 3 -20.60 17.07 6.78
C VAL A 3 -19.62 18.23 6.90
N ASP A 4 -18.60 18.06 7.74
CA ASP A 4 -17.64 19.10 8.04
C ASP A 4 -16.87 19.48 6.75
N ARG A 5 -16.84 20.78 6.45
CA ARG A 5 -16.17 21.34 5.27
C ARG A 5 -14.69 20.95 5.22
N SER A 6 -14.08 20.74 6.38
CA SER A 6 -12.68 20.32 6.52
C SER A 6 -12.45 18.90 5.99
N THR A 7 -13.36 17.97 6.27
CA THR A 7 -13.30 16.59 5.78
C THR A 7 -13.46 16.55 4.26
N HIS A 8 -14.39 17.35 3.72
CA HIS A 8 -14.56 17.51 2.27
C HIS A 8 -13.33 18.12 1.60
N PHE A 9 -12.71 19.12 2.21
CA PHE A 9 -11.48 19.73 1.69
C PHE A 9 -10.35 18.68 1.59
N LEU A 10 -10.20 17.82 2.60
CA LEU A 10 -9.22 16.74 2.57
C LEU A 10 -9.51 15.72 1.47
N TRP A 11 -10.76 15.28 1.32
CA TRP A 11 -11.15 14.39 0.22
C TRP A 11 -10.89 15.02 -1.15
N ALA A 12 -11.26 16.28 -1.35
CA ALA A 12 -11.00 17.01 -2.58
C ALA A 12 -9.49 17.11 -2.88
N SER A 13 -8.68 17.40 -1.86
CA SER A 13 -7.23 17.48 -1.98
C SER A 13 -6.61 16.14 -2.34
N LEU A 14 -7.11 15.04 -1.77
CA LEU A 14 -6.70 13.68 -2.14
C LEU A 14 -7.04 13.32 -3.58
N ILE A 15 -8.23 13.69 -4.06
CA ILE A 15 -8.62 13.50 -5.47
C ILE A 15 -7.69 14.30 -6.40
N LEU A 16 -7.37 15.55 -6.04
CA LEU A 16 -6.43 16.38 -6.78
C LEU A 16 -5.02 15.78 -6.82
N ASN A 17 -4.55 15.18 -5.72
CA ASN A 17 -3.26 14.49 -5.67
C ASN A 17 -3.19 13.38 -6.74
N VAL A 18 -4.25 12.55 -6.82
CA VAL A 18 -4.35 11.47 -7.81
C VAL A 18 -4.38 12.04 -9.23
N PHE A 19 -5.12 13.14 -9.45
CA PHE A 19 -5.16 13.81 -10.73
C PHE A 19 -3.78 14.34 -11.17
N PHE A 20 -3.08 15.08 -10.31
CA PHE A 20 -1.75 15.59 -10.64
C PHE A 20 -0.72 14.48 -10.85
N ALA A 21 -0.77 13.41 -10.06
CA ALA A 21 0.06 12.23 -10.27
C ALA A 21 -0.20 11.59 -11.64
N LYS A 22 -1.47 11.42 -12.01
CA LYS A 22 -1.89 10.89 -13.32
C LYS A 22 -1.36 11.75 -14.47
N GLU A 23 -1.46 13.07 -14.36
CA GLU A 23 -0.98 14.02 -15.38
C GLU A 23 0.55 14.24 -15.32
N ARG A 24 1.28 13.45 -14.51
CA ARG A 24 2.74 13.56 -14.31
C ARG A 24 3.20 14.95 -13.84
N ARG A 25 2.31 15.71 -13.21
CA ARG A 25 2.56 17.02 -12.60
C ARG A 25 3.10 16.82 -11.19
N LEU A 26 4.33 16.31 -11.11
CA LEU A 26 4.92 15.83 -9.87
C LEU A 26 5.08 16.96 -8.83
N VAL A 27 5.49 18.16 -9.25
CA VAL A 27 5.69 19.29 -8.32
C VAL A 27 4.38 19.68 -7.64
N GLU A 28 3.30 19.82 -8.40
CA GLU A 28 1.97 20.12 -7.88
C GLU A 28 1.42 18.99 -7.03
N CYS A 29 1.61 17.73 -7.44
CA CYS A 29 1.24 16.57 -6.64
C CYS A 29 1.93 16.59 -5.26
N MET A 30 3.25 16.82 -5.23
CA MET A 30 4.02 16.93 -3.98
C MET A 30 3.54 18.09 -3.11
N ALA A 31 3.30 19.26 -3.71
CA ALA A 31 2.83 20.45 -3.00
C ALA A 31 1.44 20.21 -2.37
N THR A 32 0.51 19.62 -3.14
CA THR A 32 -0.84 19.31 -2.67
C THR A 32 -0.82 18.20 -1.60
N VAL A 33 -0.01 17.15 -1.74
CA VAL A 33 0.14 16.12 -0.69
C VAL A 33 0.70 16.73 0.59
N GLY A 34 1.77 17.52 0.50
CA GLY A 34 2.36 18.17 1.68
C GLY A 34 1.41 19.16 2.37
N ALA A 35 0.58 19.88 1.62
CA ALA A 35 -0.47 20.73 2.18
C ALA A 35 -1.59 19.89 2.84
N THR A 36 -2.03 18.82 2.18
CA THR A 36 -3.06 17.89 2.68
C THR A 36 -2.63 17.25 4.00
N ALA A 37 -1.39 16.77 4.08
CA ALA A 37 -0.84 16.13 5.28
C ALA A 37 -0.79 17.09 6.47
N ARG A 38 -0.29 18.32 6.27
CA ARG A 38 -0.25 19.35 7.30
C ARG A 38 -1.64 19.74 7.77
N PHE A 39 -2.60 19.86 6.85
CA PHE A 39 -3.98 20.13 7.21
C PHE A 39 -4.61 18.98 7.99
N ALA A 40 -4.37 17.72 7.60
CA ALA A 40 -4.84 16.55 8.34
C ALA A 40 -4.29 16.49 9.78
N LEU A 41 -3.02 16.86 9.98
CA LEU A 41 -2.41 17.02 11.30
C LEU A 41 -3.08 18.14 12.11
N ALA A 42 -3.32 19.31 11.50
CA ALA A 42 -4.03 20.42 12.15
C ALA A 42 -5.48 20.06 12.51
N CYS A 43 -6.10 19.18 11.72
CA CYS A 43 -7.40 18.58 12.01
C CYS A 43 -7.37 17.51 13.11
N GLY A 44 -6.20 17.14 13.64
CA GLY A 44 -6.06 16.10 14.66
C GLY A 44 -6.40 14.69 14.17
N LEU A 45 -6.43 14.47 12.85
CA LEU A 45 -6.71 13.15 12.26
C LEU A 45 -5.56 12.18 12.46
N ILE A 46 -4.35 12.71 12.53
CA ILE A 46 -3.11 11.95 12.67
C ILE A 46 -2.54 12.35 14.03
N ARG A 47 -3.00 11.64 15.07
CA ARG A 47 -2.54 11.89 16.44
C ARG A 47 -1.12 11.39 16.59
N ARG A 48 -0.25 12.22 17.17
CA ARG A 48 0.79 11.70 18.07
C ARG A 48 0.05 11.08 19.25
N GLN A 49 -0.03 9.76 19.35
CA GLN A 49 -0.53 9.15 20.59
C GLN A 49 0.39 9.62 21.72
N PRO A 50 -0.11 10.33 22.73
CA PRO A 50 0.63 10.42 23.97
C PRO A 50 0.60 9.02 24.58
N SER A 51 1.70 8.61 25.20
CA SER A 51 1.86 7.26 25.71
C SER A 51 0.66 6.83 26.57
N VAL A 52 0.26 5.56 26.42
CA VAL A 52 -0.97 4.89 26.92
C VAL A 52 -1.23 5.02 28.44
N LYS A 53 -0.39 5.72 29.20
CA LYS A 53 -0.48 5.82 30.66
C LYS A 53 -1.34 6.97 31.20
N SER A 54 -2.05 7.73 30.37
CA SER A 54 -2.89 8.81 30.86
C SER A 54 -4.35 8.64 30.45
N THR A 55 -5.14 8.17 31.41
CA THR A 55 -6.60 8.04 31.35
C THR A 55 -7.33 9.39 31.41
N ASN A 56 -6.61 10.51 31.48
CA ASN A 56 -7.13 11.88 31.49
C ASN A 56 -6.65 12.64 30.25
N HIS A 57 -7.08 12.23 29.06
CA HIS A 57 -6.78 12.95 27.83
C HIS A 57 -7.97 13.82 27.41
N SER A 58 -7.95 15.06 27.89
CA SER A 58 -8.52 16.17 27.14
C SER A 58 -7.91 16.16 25.74
N TYR A 59 -8.74 16.29 24.70
CA TYR A 59 -8.21 16.62 23.38
C TYR A 59 -7.37 17.90 23.55
N PRO A 60 -6.10 17.93 23.10
CA PRO A 60 -5.33 19.17 23.12
C PRO A 60 -6.17 20.30 22.52
N ASP A 61 -6.41 21.34 23.32
CA ASP A 61 -7.07 22.54 22.83
C ASP A 61 -6.23 23.08 21.65
N GLY A 62 -6.83 23.13 20.46
CA GLY A 62 -6.17 23.67 19.26
C GLY A 62 -6.32 22.87 17.96
N TYR A 63 -6.92 21.68 17.96
CA TYR A 63 -7.26 21.01 16.71
C TYR A 63 -8.46 21.66 16.02
N ILE A 64 -8.42 21.71 14.69
CA ILE A 64 -9.49 22.30 13.87
C ILE A 64 -10.79 21.48 13.99
N LEU A 65 -10.68 20.15 14.03
CA LEU A 65 -11.84 19.28 14.17
C LEU A 65 -12.15 19.03 15.66
N PRO A 66 -13.41 19.21 16.11
CA PRO A 66 -13.83 18.77 17.44
C PRO A 66 -13.78 17.23 17.52
N PRO A 67 -13.90 16.61 18.70
CA PRO A 67 -14.07 15.16 18.82
C PRO A 67 -15.20 14.64 17.90
N PRO A 68 -15.11 13.41 17.37
CA PRO A 68 -16.16 12.84 16.52
C PRO A 68 -17.47 12.74 17.32
N LYS A 69 -18.60 13.07 16.67
CA LYS A 69 -19.92 13.09 17.31
C LYS A 69 -20.50 11.70 17.51
N ASP A 70 -20.14 10.78 16.63
CA ASP A 70 -20.61 9.39 16.63
C ASP A 70 -19.52 8.45 16.07
N LYS A 71 -19.84 7.14 16.08
CA LYS A 71 -18.93 6.10 15.58
C LYS A 71 -18.67 6.20 14.07
N ALA A 72 -19.65 6.63 13.28
CA ALA A 72 -19.52 6.73 11.83
C ALA A 72 -18.54 7.85 11.45
N GLU A 73 -18.63 9.00 12.12
CA GLU A 73 -17.69 10.11 11.96
C GLU A 73 -16.27 9.72 12.42
N ALA A 74 -16.15 8.98 13.53
CA ALA A 74 -14.86 8.46 13.98
C ALA A 74 -14.20 7.54 12.93
N GLU A 75 -14.98 6.61 12.36
CA GLU A 75 -14.52 5.73 11.29
C GLU A 75 -14.11 6.49 10.02
N GLU A 76 -14.88 7.51 9.61
CA GLU A 76 -14.55 8.34 8.45
C GLU A 76 -13.21 9.06 8.65
N ARG A 77 -12.98 9.61 9.83
CA ARG A 77 -11.74 10.30 10.19
C ARG A 77 -10.53 9.38 10.19
N ILE A 78 -10.67 8.15 10.68
CA ILE A 78 -9.62 7.12 10.62
C ILE A 78 -9.27 6.80 9.16
N ARG A 79 -10.30 6.58 8.32
CA ARG A 79 -10.09 6.32 6.88
C ARG A 79 -9.35 7.46 6.20
N LEU A 80 -9.76 8.69 6.49
CA LEU A 80 -9.15 9.88 5.91
C LEU A 80 -7.69 10.00 6.34
N ALA A 81 -7.40 9.75 7.61
CA ALA A 81 -6.03 9.70 8.13
C ALA A 81 -5.17 8.66 7.38
N HIS A 82 -5.69 7.46 7.14
CA HIS A 82 -4.98 6.44 6.35
C HIS A 82 -4.77 6.82 4.90
N VAL A 83 -5.78 7.37 4.22
CA VAL A 83 -5.64 7.74 2.81
C VAL A 83 -4.63 8.88 2.66
N VAL A 84 -4.63 9.86 3.58
CA VAL A 84 -3.60 10.91 3.63
C VAL A 84 -2.23 10.31 3.85
N TYR A 85 -2.11 9.38 4.80
CA TYR A 85 -0.86 8.70 5.10
C TYR A 85 -0.29 7.97 3.87
N VAL A 86 -1.09 7.12 3.24
CA VAL A 86 -0.69 6.35 2.05
C VAL A 86 -0.36 7.29 0.88
N GLY A 87 -1.14 8.36 0.68
CA GLY A 87 -0.84 9.38 -0.32
C GLY A 87 0.52 10.04 -0.12
N CYS A 88 0.94 10.25 1.13
CA CYS A 88 2.27 10.77 1.45
C CYS A 88 3.39 9.78 1.18
N GLN A 89 3.15 8.48 1.37
CA GLN A 89 4.17 7.45 1.16
C GLN A 89 4.33 7.01 -0.29
N ALA A 90 3.26 7.13 -1.10
CA ALA A 90 3.27 6.78 -2.51
C ALA A 90 4.21 7.67 -3.35
N LEU A 91 4.62 8.83 -2.81
CA LEU A 91 5.50 9.76 -3.49
C LEU A 91 6.97 9.42 -3.23
N PRO A 92 7.83 9.45 -4.26
CA PRO A 92 9.24 9.17 -4.08
C PRO A 92 9.89 10.23 -3.17
N PRO A 93 10.94 9.89 -2.40
CA PRO A 93 11.57 10.76 -1.41
C PRO A 93 12.34 11.97 -2.00
N LEU A 94 12.04 12.38 -3.23
CA LEU A 94 12.85 13.24 -4.09
C LEU A 94 12.99 14.71 -3.62
N CYS A 95 12.36 15.14 -2.53
CA CYS A 95 12.26 16.58 -2.25
C CYS A 95 12.60 17.05 -0.84
N GLY A 96 13.15 16.23 0.06
CA GLY A 96 13.55 16.72 1.40
C GLY A 96 12.40 17.29 2.26
N PHE A 97 11.17 17.25 1.75
CA PHE A 97 9.95 17.32 2.54
C PHE A 97 9.90 16.03 3.34
N ALA A 98 10.62 16.00 4.45
CA ALA A 98 10.44 14.98 5.47
C ALA A 98 8.93 14.86 5.69
N PRO A 99 8.33 13.67 5.57
CA PRO A 99 6.91 13.53 5.81
C PRO A 99 6.64 14.08 7.20
N ALA A 100 5.54 14.82 7.35
CA ALA A 100 5.11 15.35 8.64
C ALA A 100 4.77 14.23 9.67
N PHE A 101 5.05 12.97 9.32
CA PHE A 101 4.85 11.76 10.11
C PHE A 101 6.18 11.21 10.61
N THR A 102 6.33 11.20 11.93
CA THR A 102 7.39 10.45 12.62
C THR A 102 7.18 8.95 12.44
N ASN A 103 8.19 8.13 12.75
CA ASN A 103 8.00 6.67 12.78
C ASN A 103 6.90 6.23 13.76
N ASP A 104 6.69 6.98 14.84
CA ASP A 104 5.61 6.73 15.80
C ASP A 104 4.23 7.03 15.19
N ASP A 105 4.10 8.10 14.41
CA ASP A 105 2.88 8.41 13.67
C ASP A 105 2.55 7.29 12.67
N ARG A 106 3.58 6.72 12.03
CA ARG A 106 3.44 5.57 11.10
C ARG A 106 2.93 4.34 11.81
N GLN A 107 3.56 3.96 12.93
CA GLN A 107 3.15 2.79 13.72
C GLN A 107 1.75 2.97 14.30
N SER A 108 1.42 4.16 14.80
CA SER A 108 0.10 4.44 15.37
C SER A 108 -1.02 4.36 14.33
N LEU A 109 -0.78 4.86 13.11
CA LEU A 109 -1.73 4.71 12.01
C LEU A 109 -1.90 3.24 11.60
N ILE A 110 -0.80 2.48 11.50
CA ILE A 110 -0.85 1.05 11.15
C ILE A 110 -1.63 0.27 12.22
N LEU A 111 -1.31 0.46 13.50
CA LEU A 111 -1.93 -0.26 14.62
C LEU A 111 -3.38 0.19 14.88
N GLY A 112 -3.65 1.50 14.74
CA GLY A 112 -4.99 2.07 14.91
C GLY A 112 -5.99 1.65 13.82
N GLY A 113 -5.50 1.30 12.62
CA GLY A 113 -6.34 0.72 11.57
C GLY A 113 -6.69 -0.75 11.75
N ILE A 114 -5.84 -1.50 12.47
CA ILE A 114 -6.03 -2.93 12.75
C ILE A 114 -6.96 -3.13 13.96
N SER A 115 -6.95 -2.22 14.93
CA SER A 115 -7.73 -2.30 16.18
C SER A 115 -9.20 -1.85 16.06
N LEU A 116 -9.80 -1.90 14.87
CA LEU A 116 -11.20 -1.48 14.65
C LEU A 116 -12.26 -2.51 15.11
N GLY A 117 -11.86 -3.53 15.89
CA GLY A 117 -12.79 -4.37 16.66
C GLY A 117 -13.71 -5.24 15.82
N TYR A 118 -13.20 -5.81 14.72
CA TYR A 118 -13.91 -6.85 14.00
C TYR A 118 -13.76 -8.19 14.73
N ASP A 119 -14.87 -8.87 14.98
CA ASP A 119 -14.89 -10.21 15.55
C ASP A 119 -14.55 -11.19 14.41
N ASP A 120 -13.31 -11.69 14.37
CA ASP A 120 -12.74 -12.46 13.26
C ASP A 120 -13.56 -13.72 12.90
N GLU A 121 -14.46 -14.16 13.78
CA GLU A 121 -15.29 -15.34 13.60
C GLU A 121 -16.62 -15.09 12.85
N LYS A 122 -17.03 -13.84 12.64
CA LYS A 122 -18.29 -13.53 11.94
C LYS A 122 -18.07 -13.19 10.47
N VAL A 123 -18.52 -14.11 9.60
CA VAL A 123 -18.64 -13.85 8.16
C VAL A 123 -19.59 -12.66 7.94
N PRO A 124 -19.17 -11.60 7.24
CA PRO A 124 -20.03 -10.45 6.98
C PRO A 124 -21.26 -10.86 6.16
N THR A 125 -22.46 -10.62 6.70
CA THR A 125 -23.74 -11.00 6.10
C THR A 125 -24.50 -9.82 5.50
N THR A 126 -24.22 -8.61 5.97
CA THR A 126 -24.85 -7.38 5.46
C THR A 126 -23.95 -6.62 4.48
N ALA A 127 -24.54 -5.78 3.62
CA ALA A 127 -23.79 -4.91 2.72
C ALA A 127 -22.85 -3.94 3.46
N GLU A 128 -23.23 -3.51 4.66
CA GLU A 128 -22.43 -2.66 5.52
C GLU A 128 -21.22 -3.40 6.11
N GLU A 129 -21.43 -4.62 6.63
CA GLU A 129 -20.36 -5.50 7.14
C GLU A 129 -19.37 -5.87 6.03
N LEU A 130 -19.87 -6.22 4.85
CA LEU A 130 -19.06 -6.51 3.66
C LEU A 130 -18.19 -5.31 3.25
N TRP A 131 -18.70 -4.10 3.37
CA TRP A 131 -17.97 -2.88 3.05
C TRP A 131 -16.92 -2.53 4.13
N ARG A 132 -17.23 -2.74 5.41
CA ARG A 132 -16.26 -2.59 6.51
C ARG A 132 -15.12 -3.61 6.39
N PHE A 133 -15.44 -4.86 6.06
CA PHE A 133 -14.48 -5.92 5.79
C PHE A 133 -13.57 -5.59 4.59
N ASP A 134 -14.15 -5.12 3.48
CA ASP A 134 -13.44 -4.65 2.29
C ASP A 134 -12.48 -3.47 2.58
N LEU A 135 -12.83 -2.60 3.53
CA LEU A 135 -11.93 -1.53 3.98
C LEU A 135 -10.78 -2.07 4.84
N HIS A 136 -11.07 -2.93 5.83
CA HIS A 136 -10.04 -3.48 6.72
C HIS A 136 -8.97 -4.21 5.94
N ILE A 137 -9.38 -5.03 4.96
CA ILE A 137 -8.46 -5.73 4.08
C ILE A 137 -7.58 -4.75 3.30
N LYS A 138 -8.13 -3.65 2.79
CA LYS A 138 -7.33 -2.64 2.07
C LYS A 138 -6.33 -1.95 2.98
N LEU A 139 -6.74 -1.60 4.19
CA LEU A 139 -5.86 -0.97 5.17
C LEU A 139 -4.75 -1.94 5.59
N ALA A 140 -5.07 -3.21 5.81
CA ALA A 140 -4.11 -4.25 6.10
C ALA A 140 -3.11 -4.42 4.95
N ILE A 141 -3.58 -4.53 3.71
CA ILE A 141 -2.73 -4.64 2.52
C ILE A 141 -1.78 -3.45 2.37
N LEU A 142 -2.30 -2.23 2.55
CA LEU A 142 -1.49 -1.01 2.48
C LEU A 142 -0.47 -0.95 3.62
N ALA A 143 -0.85 -1.38 4.82
CA ALA A 143 0.07 -1.48 5.96
C ALA A 143 1.17 -2.52 5.70
N THR A 144 0.83 -3.71 5.21
CA THR A 144 1.80 -4.74 4.82
C THR A 144 2.75 -4.23 3.75
N PHE A 145 2.25 -3.55 2.71
CA PHE A 145 3.09 -2.93 1.68
C PHE A 145 4.09 -1.92 2.27
N GLU A 146 3.64 -1.04 3.15
CA GLU A 146 4.53 -0.06 3.79
C GLU A 146 5.56 -0.71 4.71
N ARG A 147 5.16 -1.73 5.49
CA ARG A 147 6.10 -2.49 6.34
C ARG A 147 7.20 -3.14 5.50
N VAL A 148 6.83 -3.77 4.38
CA VAL A 148 7.79 -4.38 3.45
C VAL A 148 8.73 -3.32 2.84
N ARG A 149 8.20 -2.14 2.50
CA ARG A 149 9.04 -1.06 1.94
C ARG A 149 10.03 -0.52 2.97
N ILE A 150 9.60 -0.30 4.21
CA ILE A 150 10.45 0.13 5.32
C ILE A 150 11.55 -0.92 5.57
N PHE A 151 11.17 -2.19 5.63
CA PHE A 151 12.10 -3.31 5.74
C PHE A 151 13.14 -3.34 4.62
N ALA A 152 12.72 -3.24 3.36
CA ALA A 152 13.64 -3.25 2.22
C ALA A 152 14.62 -2.06 2.25
N HIS A 153 14.18 -0.89 2.69
CA HIS A 153 15.07 0.25 2.92
C HIS A 153 16.07 0.01 4.06
N SER A 154 15.61 -0.57 5.17
CA SER A 154 16.46 -0.95 6.31
C SER A 154 17.56 -1.91 5.86
N VAL A 155 17.20 -2.99 5.16
CA VAL A 155 18.17 -3.97 4.64
C VAL A 155 19.14 -3.34 3.64
N THR A 156 18.68 -2.44 2.77
CA THR A 156 19.57 -1.73 1.83
C THR A 156 20.59 -0.86 2.58
N ALA A 157 20.23 -0.30 3.73
CA ALA A 157 21.09 0.56 4.53
C ALA A 157 22.07 -0.22 5.43
N SER A 158 21.64 -1.32 6.04
CA SER A 158 22.44 -2.08 7.03
C SER A 158 22.98 -3.42 6.54
N GLY A 159 22.59 -3.88 5.36
CA GLY A 159 22.72 -5.28 4.96
C GLY A 159 21.62 -6.15 5.58
N TYR A 160 21.51 -7.40 5.12
CA TYR A 160 20.43 -8.32 5.50
C TYR A 160 20.64 -9.02 6.86
N HIS A 161 21.86 -9.04 7.39
CA HIS A 161 22.15 -9.79 8.62
C HIS A 161 21.38 -9.21 9.83
N GLY A 162 20.64 -10.06 10.55
CA GLY A 162 19.82 -9.67 11.70
C GLY A 162 18.36 -9.33 11.35
N HIS A 163 17.99 -9.45 10.07
CA HIS A 163 16.64 -9.18 9.56
C HIS A 163 15.85 -10.46 9.23
N GLU A 164 16.38 -11.64 9.58
CA GLU A 164 15.78 -12.94 9.22
C GLU A 164 14.38 -13.14 9.82
N GLU A 165 14.19 -12.83 11.10
CA GLU A 165 12.90 -12.98 11.77
C GLU A 165 11.85 -12.03 11.20
N GLU A 166 12.23 -10.77 10.94
CA GLU A 166 11.33 -9.77 10.35
C GLU A 166 10.95 -10.15 8.91
N TYR A 167 11.91 -10.67 8.12
CA TYR A 167 11.64 -11.19 6.79
C TYR A 167 10.58 -12.30 6.81
N VAL A 168 10.73 -13.30 7.69
CA VAL A 168 9.79 -14.43 7.79
C VAL A 168 8.42 -13.95 8.23
N ALA A 169 8.35 -13.04 9.21
CA ALA A 169 7.09 -12.47 9.67
C ALA A 169 6.36 -11.70 8.56
N LEU A 170 7.08 -10.89 7.78
CA LEU A 170 6.51 -10.16 6.64
C LEU A 170 6.10 -11.09 5.50
N GLU A 171 6.86 -12.16 5.24
CA GLU A 171 6.51 -13.16 4.25
C GLU A 171 5.22 -13.89 4.63
N MET A 172 5.08 -14.29 5.90
CA MET A 172 3.85 -14.89 6.40
C MET A 172 2.66 -13.94 6.28
N ASP A 173 2.83 -12.67 6.62
CA ASP A 173 1.77 -11.64 6.50
C ASP A 173 1.35 -11.45 5.04
N VAL A 174 2.31 -11.25 4.12
CA VAL A 174 2.03 -11.12 2.67
C VAL A 174 1.29 -12.35 2.14
N ASN A 175 1.71 -13.55 2.51
CA ASN A 175 1.07 -14.79 2.04
C ASN A 175 -0.34 -14.99 2.61
N ALA A 176 -0.54 -14.65 3.89
CA ALA A 176 -1.86 -14.69 4.52
C ALA A 176 -2.82 -13.73 3.81
N GLN A 177 -2.39 -12.48 3.60
CA GLN A 177 -3.18 -11.47 2.88
C GLN A 177 -3.45 -11.85 1.42
N LEU A 178 -2.46 -12.42 0.71
CA LEU A 178 -2.65 -12.93 -0.65
C LEU A 178 -3.72 -14.02 -0.68
N SER A 179 -3.66 -14.98 0.24
CA SER A 179 -4.64 -16.06 0.34
C SER A 179 -6.05 -15.54 0.61
N SER A 180 -6.20 -14.62 1.57
CA SER A 180 -7.48 -13.96 1.87
C SER A 180 -7.99 -13.13 0.69
N SER A 181 -7.10 -12.43 -0.01
CA SER A 181 -7.45 -11.60 -1.17
C SER A 181 -7.83 -12.45 -2.39
N LEU A 182 -7.22 -13.63 -2.57
CA LEU A 182 -7.55 -14.59 -3.63
C LEU A 182 -8.95 -15.16 -3.44
N ALA A 183 -9.31 -15.50 -2.19
CA ALA A 183 -10.67 -15.93 -1.88
C ALA A 183 -11.72 -14.86 -2.23
N LEU A 184 -11.37 -13.56 -2.13
CA LEU A 184 -12.23 -12.48 -2.61
C LEU A 184 -12.21 -12.33 -4.14
N PHE A 185 -11.09 -12.64 -4.79
CA PHE A 185 -10.93 -12.60 -6.24
C PHE A 185 -11.73 -13.70 -6.94
N ASP A 186 -11.71 -14.92 -6.40
CA ASP A 186 -12.47 -16.04 -6.93
C ASP A 186 -13.98 -15.84 -6.76
N ASN A 187 -14.39 -15.22 -5.64
CA ASN A 187 -15.81 -14.95 -5.37
C ASN A 187 -16.37 -13.69 -6.05
N LYS A 188 -15.54 -12.70 -6.44
CA LYS A 188 -16.01 -11.38 -6.92
C LYS A 188 -15.21 -10.74 -8.05
N GLY A 189 -14.09 -11.31 -8.49
CA GLY A 189 -13.01 -10.56 -9.15
C GLY A 189 -12.74 -10.85 -10.63
N LEU A 190 -12.89 -12.09 -11.10
CA LEU A 190 -12.66 -12.43 -12.52
C LEU A 190 -13.50 -13.57 -13.09
N GLN A 191 -14.34 -14.24 -12.28
CA GLN A 191 -15.27 -15.21 -12.84
C GLN A 191 -16.29 -14.47 -13.73
N PRO A 192 -16.41 -14.82 -15.02
CA PRO A 192 -17.51 -14.35 -15.85
C PRO A 192 -18.78 -15.02 -15.35
N GLN A 193 -19.36 -14.50 -14.26
CA GLN A 193 -20.78 -14.72 -14.03
C GLN A 193 -21.49 -13.97 -15.14
N GLU A 194 -22.12 -14.72 -16.03
CA GLU A 194 -22.67 -14.36 -17.34
C GLU A 194 -23.62 -13.14 -17.38
N ALA A 195 -23.83 -12.44 -16.25
CA ALA A 195 -24.70 -11.28 -16.14
C ALA A 195 -24.06 -10.02 -15.51
N SER A 196 -22.87 -10.07 -14.90
CA SER A 196 -22.29 -8.87 -14.27
C SER A 196 -20.81 -8.70 -14.59
N ASN A 197 -20.57 -7.86 -15.59
CA ASN A 197 -19.26 -7.47 -16.11
C ASN A 197 -18.50 -6.52 -15.14
N THR A 198 -18.62 -6.77 -13.83
CA THR A 198 -18.28 -5.80 -12.78
C THR A 198 -16.86 -6.01 -12.26
N PHE A 199 -15.83 -5.78 -13.09
CA PHE A 199 -14.50 -5.68 -12.50
C PHE A 199 -14.47 -4.59 -11.43
N ASN A 200 -13.84 -4.94 -10.33
CA ASN A 200 -13.70 -4.07 -9.19
C ASN A 200 -12.25 -3.58 -9.17
N PRO A 201 -11.98 -2.33 -9.61
CA PRO A 201 -10.62 -1.79 -9.64
C PRO A 201 -9.94 -1.83 -8.27
N ARG A 202 -10.72 -1.80 -7.19
CA ARG A 202 -10.19 -1.81 -5.82
C ARG A 202 -9.58 -3.16 -5.45
N ILE A 203 -10.19 -4.26 -5.88
CA ILE A 203 -9.67 -5.60 -5.61
C ILE A 203 -8.40 -5.84 -6.44
N VAL A 204 -8.43 -5.42 -7.71
CA VAL A 204 -7.27 -5.47 -8.61
C VAL A 204 -6.08 -4.69 -8.04
N LEU A 205 -6.35 -3.52 -7.47
CA LEU A 205 -5.33 -2.71 -6.79
C LEU A 205 -4.75 -3.37 -5.56
N ALA A 206 -5.62 -3.92 -4.71
CA ALA A 206 -5.21 -4.65 -3.53
C ALA A 206 -4.29 -5.83 -3.88
N HIS A 207 -4.66 -6.60 -4.91
CA HIS A 207 -3.83 -7.69 -5.45
C HIS A 207 -2.49 -7.21 -5.99
N ALA A 208 -2.51 -6.16 -6.82
CA ALA A 208 -1.28 -5.58 -7.36
C ALA A 208 -0.36 -5.04 -6.25
N ALA A 209 -0.92 -4.45 -5.21
CA ALA A 209 -0.17 -3.99 -4.05
C ALA A 209 0.47 -5.16 -3.30
N LEU A 210 -0.25 -6.26 -3.07
CA LEU A 210 0.27 -7.45 -2.40
C LEU A 210 1.39 -8.16 -3.20
N TYR A 211 1.19 -8.39 -4.49
CA TYR A 211 2.25 -8.93 -5.35
C TYR A 211 3.42 -7.95 -5.48
N GLY A 212 3.15 -6.65 -5.44
CA GLY A 212 4.16 -5.60 -5.33
C GLY A 212 4.98 -5.70 -4.04
N SER A 213 4.33 -5.96 -2.90
CA SER A 213 4.98 -6.23 -1.62
C SER A 213 5.86 -7.48 -1.72
N GLY A 214 5.31 -8.60 -2.18
CA GLY A 214 6.07 -9.85 -2.34
C GLY A 214 7.27 -9.69 -3.26
N LEU A 215 7.11 -8.96 -4.36
CA LEU A 215 8.22 -8.61 -5.27
C LEU A 215 9.34 -7.85 -4.56
N ILE A 216 9.01 -6.80 -3.81
CA ILE A 216 10.00 -6.01 -3.06
C ILE A 216 10.67 -6.90 -2.01
N LEU A 217 9.89 -7.60 -1.19
CA LEU A 217 10.38 -8.45 -0.11
C LEU A 217 11.36 -9.51 -0.63
N HIS A 218 10.97 -10.28 -1.63
CA HIS A 218 11.80 -11.35 -2.18
C HIS A 218 13.00 -10.83 -2.97
N SER A 219 12.93 -9.61 -3.53
CA SER A 219 14.06 -9.01 -4.25
C SER A 219 15.26 -8.73 -3.35
N VAL A 220 15.03 -8.54 -2.04
CA VAL A 220 16.07 -8.30 -1.04
C VAL A 220 16.98 -9.52 -0.88
N ARG A 221 16.44 -10.73 -1.03
CA ARG A 221 17.18 -12.00 -0.87
C ARG A 221 17.42 -12.76 -2.16
N ALA A 222 16.97 -12.24 -3.30
CA ALA A 222 16.99 -12.95 -4.57
C ALA A 222 18.41 -13.31 -5.07
N ASP A 223 19.44 -12.67 -4.54
CA ASP A 223 20.84 -12.94 -4.89
C ASP A 223 21.43 -14.10 -4.07
N ASP A 224 20.96 -14.27 -2.84
CA ASP A 224 21.50 -15.24 -1.88
C ASP A 224 20.62 -16.50 -1.74
N ASP A 225 19.33 -16.40 -2.08
CA ASP A 225 18.36 -17.49 -1.94
C ASP A 225 17.59 -17.74 -3.25
N ALA A 226 17.80 -18.93 -3.83
CA ALA A 226 17.13 -19.37 -5.04
C ALA A 226 15.60 -19.45 -4.89
N ASN A 227 15.10 -19.78 -3.68
CA ASN A 227 13.67 -19.84 -3.43
C ASN A 227 13.05 -18.44 -3.44
N SER A 228 13.67 -17.47 -2.76
CA SER A 228 13.28 -16.06 -2.84
C SER A 228 13.33 -15.55 -4.28
N LYS A 229 14.37 -15.90 -5.05
CA LYS A 229 14.45 -15.53 -6.47
C LYS A 229 13.28 -16.10 -7.29
N ARG A 230 12.89 -17.35 -7.06
CA ARG A 230 11.73 -17.97 -7.72
C ARG A 230 10.44 -17.23 -7.37
N LYS A 231 10.18 -16.98 -6.08
CA LYS A 231 8.98 -16.26 -5.60
C LYS A 231 8.92 -14.82 -6.13
N MET A 232 10.07 -14.15 -6.23
CA MET A 232 10.19 -12.83 -6.86
C MET A 232 9.66 -12.87 -8.31
N PHE A 233 10.05 -13.87 -9.12
CA PHE A 233 9.55 -14.01 -10.48
C PHE A 233 8.08 -14.42 -10.55
N GLU A 234 7.59 -15.22 -9.61
CA GLU A 234 6.15 -15.53 -9.48
C GLU A 234 5.34 -14.24 -9.28
N CYS A 235 5.81 -13.33 -8.41
CA CYS A 235 5.18 -12.01 -8.21
C CYS A 235 5.21 -11.15 -9.49
N VAL A 236 6.32 -11.13 -10.22
CA VAL A 236 6.43 -10.42 -11.51
C VAL A 236 5.41 -10.94 -12.52
N ARG A 237 5.27 -12.27 -12.65
CA ARG A 237 4.30 -12.89 -13.56
C ARG A 237 2.88 -12.50 -13.21
N ALA A 238 2.50 -12.59 -11.93
CA ALA A 238 1.19 -12.20 -11.46
C ALA A 238 0.87 -10.72 -11.76
N LEU A 239 1.83 -9.81 -11.53
CA LEU A 239 1.66 -8.39 -11.86
C LEU A 239 1.45 -8.13 -13.36
N ILE A 240 2.19 -8.83 -14.21
CA ILE A 240 2.04 -8.75 -15.67
C ILE A 240 0.65 -9.25 -16.07
N GLU A 241 0.22 -10.39 -15.52
CA GLU A 241 -1.09 -10.98 -15.80
C GLU A 241 -2.23 -10.04 -15.39
N ILE A 242 -2.15 -9.43 -14.20
CA ILE A 242 -3.11 -8.42 -13.75
C ILE A 242 -3.21 -7.26 -14.75
N CYS A 243 -2.07 -6.78 -15.26
CA CYS A 243 -2.04 -5.68 -16.22
C CYS A 243 -2.57 -6.09 -17.60
N ASP A 244 -2.23 -7.29 -18.08
CA ASP A 244 -2.70 -7.81 -19.36
C ASP A 244 -4.22 -8.06 -19.34
N ASN A 245 -4.73 -8.64 -18.25
CA ASN A 245 -6.16 -8.79 -18.01
C ASN A 245 -6.87 -7.42 -17.97
N GLY A 246 -6.28 -6.42 -17.33
CA GLY A 246 -6.79 -5.04 -17.35
C GLY A 246 -6.87 -4.45 -18.76
N ARG A 247 -5.83 -4.68 -19.58
CA ARG A 247 -5.74 -4.22 -20.96
C ARG A 247 -6.75 -4.91 -21.89
N LYS A 248 -6.83 -6.24 -21.84
CA LYS A 248 -7.78 -7.04 -22.64
C LYS A 248 -9.23 -6.62 -22.41
N ASN A 249 -9.55 -6.26 -21.17
CA ASN A 249 -10.87 -5.76 -20.78
C ASN A 249 -11.10 -4.27 -21.07
N LYS A 250 -10.23 -3.60 -21.84
CA LYS A 250 -10.28 -2.15 -22.16
C LYS A 250 -10.37 -1.24 -20.93
N ARG A 251 -9.82 -1.68 -19.79
CA ARG A 251 -9.88 -0.93 -18.53
C ARG A 251 -8.61 -0.10 -18.35
N HIS A 252 -8.57 1.04 -19.04
CA HIS A 252 -7.44 1.97 -19.03
C HIS A 252 -6.99 2.43 -17.62
N HIS A 253 -7.88 2.34 -16.63
CA HIS A 253 -7.57 2.70 -15.24
C HIS A 253 -6.57 1.74 -14.54
N VAL A 254 -6.46 0.48 -14.97
CA VAL A 254 -5.51 -0.48 -14.37
C VAL A 254 -4.05 -0.04 -14.58
N GLY A 255 -3.75 0.50 -15.76
CA GLY A 255 -2.39 0.94 -16.09
C GLY A 255 -1.89 2.14 -15.28
N LEU A 256 -2.80 3.01 -14.84
CA LEU A 256 -2.45 4.19 -14.02
C LEU A 256 -2.11 3.80 -12.59
N MET A 257 -2.79 2.80 -12.06
CA MET A 257 -2.78 2.50 -10.63
C MET A 257 -1.71 1.45 -10.25
N ASN A 258 -1.16 0.73 -11.23
CA ASN A 258 -0.07 -0.25 -11.02
C ASN A 258 1.32 0.28 -11.40
N SER A 259 1.45 1.57 -11.69
CA SER A 259 2.66 2.13 -12.34
C SER A 259 3.93 1.93 -11.50
N SER A 260 3.88 2.08 -10.18
CA SER A 260 5.03 1.84 -9.30
C SER A 260 5.42 0.35 -9.21
N HIS A 261 4.45 -0.54 -8.99
CA HIS A 261 4.70 -1.99 -8.92
C HIS A 261 5.20 -2.55 -10.25
N MET A 262 4.63 -2.09 -11.36
CA MET A 262 5.09 -2.46 -12.71
C MET A 262 6.47 -1.89 -13.02
N MET A 263 6.79 -0.66 -12.58
CA MET A 263 8.16 -0.15 -12.68
C MET A 263 9.15 -1.03 -11.91
N ASN A 264 8.79 -1.51 -10.72
CA ASN A 264 9.62 -2.45 -9.97
C ASN A 264 9.77 -3.79 -10.70
N ALA A 265 8.69 -4.34 -11.26
CA ALA A 265 8.74 -5.56 -12.05
C ALA A 265 9.65 -5.41 -13.28
N VAL A 266 9.52 -4.31 -14.02
CA VAL A 266 10.38 -3.99 -15.17
C VAL A 266 11.84 -3.83 -14.74
N ARG A 267 12.12 -3.17 -13.61
CA ARG A 267 13.49 -3.04 -13.07
C ARG A 267 14.10 -4.39 -12.75
N VAL A 268 13.33 -5.29 -12.13
CA VAL A 268 13.78 -6.66 -11.83
C VAL A 268 14.09 -7.42 -13.12
N ILE A 269 13.18 -7.41 -14.10
CA ILE A 269 13.39 -8.06 -15.40
C ILE A 269 14.64 -7.50 -16.09
N ALA A 270 14.79 -6.18 -16.16
CA ALA A 270 15.94 -5.54 -16.77
C ALA A 270 17.26 -5.88 -16.07
N ARG A 271 17.27 -5.95 -14.73
CA ARG A 271 18.43 -6.37 -13.94
C ARG A 271 18.83 -7.81 -14.27
N GLU A 272 17.87 -8.72 -14.32
CA GLU A 272 18.13 -10.14 -14.58
C GLU A 272 18.56 -10.40 -16.02
N LEU A 273 17.98 -9.67 -17.00
CA LEU A 273 18.44 -9.71 -18.39
C LEU A 273 19.92 -9.32 -18.54
N ARG A 274 20.32 -8.21 -17.90
CA ARG A 274 21.74 -7.76 -17.91
C ARG A 274 22.66 -8.81 -17.29
N ARG A 275 22.23 -9.49 -16.23
CA ARG A 275 23.00 -10.57 -15.60
C ARG A 275 23.15 -11.79 -16.50
N SER A 276 22.08 -12.20 -17.18
CA SER A 276 22.15 -13.29 -18.15
C SER A 276 23.11 -12.98 -19.29
N GLN A 277 23.03 -11.77 -19.86
CA GLN A 277 23.96 -11.30 -20.90
C GLN A 277 25.41 -11.26 -20.42
N ALA A 278 25.65 -10.79 -19.19
CA ALA A 278 26.99 -10.76 -18.62
C ALA A 278 27.57 -12.17 -18.42
N LYS A 279 26.75 -13.14 -18.00
CA LYS A 279 27.16 -14.55 -17.87
C LYS A 279 27.45 -15.20 -19.22
N GLU A 280 26.64 -14.92 -20.23
CA GLU A 280 26.85 -15.41 -21.59
C GLU A 280 28.18 -14.88 -22.16
N ASN A 281 28.44 -13.58 -22.01
CA ASN A 281 29.69 -12.96 -22.44
C ASN A 281 30.93 -13.51 -21.68
N ALA A 282 30.78 -13.77 -20.37
CA ALA A 282 31.86 -14.38 -19.58
C ALA A 282 32.09 -15.86 -19.95
N GLY A 283 31.04 -16.60 -20.30
CA GLY A 283 31.16 -17.97 -20.79
C GLY A 283 31.83 -18.04 -22.16
N LEU A 284 31.54 -17.08 -23.04
CA LEU A 284 32.18 -16.96 -24.36
C LEU A 284 33.67 -16.63 -24.28
N SER A 285 34.14 -15.98 -23.21
CA SER A 285 35.57 -15.68 -23.04
C SER A 285 36.41 -16.87 -22.58
N ILE A 286 35.79 -17.94 -22.05
CA ILE A 286 36.50 -19.13 -21.55
C ILE A 286 36.81 -20.14 -22.68
N HIS A 287 36.18 -19.97 -23.85
CA HIS A 287 36.36 -20.86 -25.01
C HIS A 287 37.20 -20.25 -26.15
N MET A 288 37.89 -19.13 -25.91
CA MET A 288 38.79 -18.49 -26.89
C MET A 288 40.29 -18.56 -26.54
N ASP A 289 40.65 -19.32 -25.50
CA ASP A 289 42.03 -19.72 -25.19
C ASP A 289 42.26 -21.18 -25.58
#